data_AF-A0A315ZW28-F1
#
_entry.id   AF-A0A315ZW28-F1
#
_cell.length_a   1.000
_cell.length_b   1.000
_cell.length_c   1.000
_cell.angle_alpha   90.00
_cell.angle_beta   90.00
_cell.angle_gamma   90.00
#
_symmetry.space_group_name_H-M   'P 1'
#
loop_
_entity.id
_entity.type
_entity.pdbx_description
1 polymer ?
#
loop_
_entity_poly.entity_id
_entity_poly.type
_entity_poly.pdbx_seq_one_letter_code
_entity_poly.pdbx_strand_id
1 'polypeptide(L)'
;MGGESAVDAPLDATVLRHLAGRATSNRRTAQGRRALASDPTTRRIVEGALQLLAAEVGAPLAVTDRATAQGGNRCRMLDQLSAQAVADAATRLGPLRATPAHVRDRWPRQGDLAQDLVAHLLVRSLWGGHLERTQRQALADAAADASRPLGEQWVELGLHLPRDPLLHRLHVVAVVLASGDPRLQAVAREGRAAADDAWSSVLSCALRARGLRPRAGVHLADLARGLSALLDGVHLVALEGGDDPAVARRCAHRLQRGLDVLAHAALEPGEPPRGPAPADGPASTAAPPAAPQVLARLTDPVTGTRRTERGRRVLAEDALTEQLLAGATAVLAEDLTGATSPRLFEALSFPQVAAATTADGRGSVTAAQVKDRWPRHEGLVEDVLSYSVSAHGGMYDAGFTLGAQVTEGAPGDFSAFAHAVTAAELAWVLDRPSAKARLLGSVLTQGRPRLHAALVAARTAQRDVWGDLNRAVLSTFGLSLRAPITPEDQAELLVAISEGVVLRILATGEQGWFDRRTGESLLGRLAPWAFLGCVDDTAGAGSGRVTAKPR
;
A
#
# COMPACT_ATOMS: atom_id res chain seq x y z
N MET A 1 -3.91 -33.98 -2.89
CA MET A 1 -5.11 -33.27 -3.40
C MET A 1 -4.67 -32.44 -4.59
N GLY A 2 -5.15 -32.77 -5.80
CA GLY A 2 -4.88 -31.93 -6.98
C GLY A 2 -5.59 -30.60 -6.76
N GLY A 3 -4.82 -29.54 -6.54
CA GLY A 3 -5.38 -28.20 -6.41
C GLY A 3 -5.96 -27.79 -7.76
N GLU A 4 -7.29 -27.72 -7.85
CA GLU A 4 -7.96 -27.00 -8.92
C GLU A 4 -7.31 -25.63 -9.02
N SER A 5 -6.67 -25.36 -10.16
CA SER A 5 -5.88 -24.15 -10.33
C SER A 5 -6.83 -22.96 -10.20
N ALA A 6 -6.51 -21.98 -9.36
CA ALA A 6 -7.30 -20.75 -9.20
C ALA A 6 -7.51 -20.01 -10.55
N VAL A 7 -6.77 -20.41 -11.58
CA VAL A 7 -6.89 -20.02 -12.98
C VAL A 7 -8.27 -20.36 -13.59
N ASP A 8 -8.98 -21.40 -13.12
CA ASP A 8 -10.20 -21.88 -13.77
C ASP A 8 -11.51 -21.19 -13.35
N ALA A 9 -11.47 -20.29 -12.35
CA ALA A 9 -12.64 -19.50 -11.97
C ALA A 9 -13.06 -18.55 -13.11
N PRO A 10 -14.38 -18.46 -13.44
CA PRO A 10 -14.85 -17.58 -14.50
C PRO A 10 -14.53 -16.11 -14.20
N LEU A 11 -14.17 -15.35 -15.23
CA LEU A 11 -14.00 -13.90 -15.07
C LEU A 11 -15.35 -13.26 -14.77
N ASP A 12 -15.39 -12.39 -13.77
CA ASP A 12 -16.60 -11.67 -13.45
C ASP A 12 -16.91 -10.61 -14.52
N ALA A 13 -18.00 -10.84 -15.25
CA ALA A 13 -18.47 -9.94 -16.30
C ALA A 13 -18.92 -8.57 -15.77
N THR A 14 -19.15 -8.42 -14.46
CA THR A 14 -19.43 -7.11 -13.83
C THR A 14 -18.16 -6.27 -13.70
N VAL A 15 -17.00 -6.91 -13.56
CA VAL A 15 -15.69 -6.26 -13.42
C VAL A 15 -15.10 -5.88 -14.78
N LEU A 16 -15.30 -6.72 -15.81
CA LEU A 16 -14.79 -6.48 -17.16
C LEU A 16 -15.80 -5.69 -18.00
N ARG A 17 -15.95 -4.41 -17.65
CA ARG A 17 -17.01 -3.54 -18.19
C ARG A 17 -16.94 -3.37 -19.70
N HIS A 18 -15.75 -3.32 -20.31
CA HIS A 18 -15.63 -3.14 -21.77
C HIS A 18 -15.99 -4.42 -22.53
N LEU A 19 -15.71 -5.58 -21.95
CA LEU A 19 -16.31 -6.85 -22.42
C LEU A 19 -17.83 -6.87 -22.25
N ALA A 20 -18.35 -6.18 -21.24
CA ALA A 20 -19.78 -6.04 -21.00
C ALA A 20 -20.48 -4.93 -21.83
N GLY A 21 -19.74 -4.16 -22.63
CA GLY A 21 -20.30 -3.11 -23.48
C GLY A 21 -21.14 -3.65 -24.64
N ARG A 22 -22.26 -3.00 -24.97
CA ARG A 22 -23.22 -3.44 -26.02
C ARG A 22 -22.74 -3.28 -27.48
N ALA A 23 -21.44 -3.17 -27.70
CA ALA A 23 -20.87 -2.75 -28.98
C ALA A 23 -21.00 -3.79 -30.12
N THR A 24 -21.11 -5.08 -29.80
CA THR A 24 -21.25 -6.15 -30.80
C THR A 24 -22.48 -7.02 -30.55
N SER A 25 -22.95 -7.74 -31.59
CA SER A 25 -24.16 -8.59 -31.52
C SER A 25 -24.11 -9.60 -30.37
N ASN A 26 -22.94 -10.20 -30.13
CA ASN A 26 -22.70 -11.19 -29.08
C ASN A 26 -22.69 -10.59 -27.65
N ARG A 27 -22.67 -9.27 -27.49
CA ARG A 27 -22.65 -8.57 -26.18
C ARG A 27 -23.99 -7.94 -25.79
N ARG A 28 -25.00 -8.03 -26.65
CA ARG A 28 -26.31 -7.42 -26.42
C ARG A 28 -27.02 -8.03 -25.20
N THR A 29 -26.94 -9.34 -25.02
CA THR A 29 -27.60 -10.06 -23.91
C THR A 29 -26.67 -10.25 -22.71
N ALA A 30 -27.23 -10.32 -21.50
CA ALA A 30 -26.45 -10.62 -20.29
C ALA A 30 -25.77 -12.00 -20.39
N GLN A 31 -26.44 -12.98 -21.00
CA GLN A 31 -25.90 -14.30 -21.25
C GLN A 31 -24.69 -14.27 -22.20
N GLY A 32 -24.76 -13.51 -23.29
CA GLY A 32 -23.63 -13.38 -24.23
C GLY A 32 -22.41 -12.71 -23.59
N ARG A 33 -22.62 -11.72 -22.72
CA ARG A 33 -21.54 -11.10 -21.93
C ARG A 33 -20.89 -12.07 -20.95
N ARG A 34 -21.71 -12.85 -20.22
CA ARG A 34 -21.19 -13.90 -19.32
C ARG A 34 -20.43 -14.96 -20.09
N ALA A 35 -20.96 -15.42 -21.23
CA ALA A 35 -20.28 -16.37 -22.10
C ALA A 35 -18.91 -15.85 -22.54
N LEU A 36 -18.83 -14.59 -22.98
CA LEU A 36 -17.57 -13.97 -23.41
C LEU A 36 -16.56 -13.79 -22.26
N ALA A 37 -17.01 -13.43 -21.06
CA ALA A 37 -16.12 -13.36 -19.88
C ALA A 37 -15.64 -14.75 -19.45
N SER A 38 -16.51 -15.76 -19.56
CA SER A 38 -16.16 -17.15 -19.25
C SER A 38 -15.35 -17.85 -20.34
N ASP A 39 -15.25 -17.26 -21.54
CA ASP A 39 -14.57 -17.84 -22.70
C ASP A 39 -13.08 -18.12 -22.41
N PRO A 40 -12.58 -19.33 -22.71
CA PRO A 40 -11.18 -19.69 -22.44
C PRO A 40 -10.17 -18.75 -23.11
N THR A 41 -10.46 -18.24 -24.31
CA THR A 41 -9.54 -17.32 -25.01
C THR A 41 -9.49 -15.97 -24.30
N THR A 42 -10.63 -15.45 -23.82
CA THR A 42 -10.66 -14.23 -22.99
C THR A 42 -9.79 -14.37 -21.76
N ARG A 43 -9.89 -15.50 -21.04
CA ARG A 43 -9.07 -15.77 -19.84
C ARG A 43 -7.59 -15.78 -20.17
N ARG A 44 -7.20 -16.49 -21.23
CA ARG A 44 -5.80 -16.52 -21.69
C ARG A 44 -5.28 -15.15 -22.07
N ILE A 45 -6.11 -14.29 -22.67
CA ILE A 45 -5.73 -12.91 -22.99
C ILE A 45 -5.49 -12.11 -21.71
N VAL A 46 -6.37 -12.21 -20.70
CA VAL A 46 -6.20 -11.54 -19.41
C VAL A 46 -4.94 -12.06 -18.69
N GLU A 47 -4.74 -13.38 -18.62
CA GLU A 47 -3.54 -13.98 -18.03
C GLU A 47 -2.25 -13.55 -18.75
N GLY A 48 -2.25 -13.53 -20.08
CA GLY A 48 -1.13 -13.07 -20.88
C GLY A 48 -0.81 -11.60 -20.62
N ALA A 49 -1.83 -10.75 -20.49
CA ALA A 49 -1.67 -9.35 -20.12
C ALA A 49 -1.12 -9.18 -18.69
N LEU A 50 -1.61 -9.98 -17.72
CA LEU A 50 -1.08 -10.01 -16.36
C LEU A 50 0.39 -10.43 -16.33
N GLN A 51 0.79 -11.43 -17.12
CA GLN A 51 2.18 -11.86 -17.23
C GLN A 51 3.10 -10.79 -17.81
N LEU A 52 2.62 -9.99 -18.77
CA LEU A 52 3.38 -8.85 -19.29
C LEU A 52 3.58 -7.78 -18.21
N LEU A 53 2.52 -7.39 -17.50
CA LEU A 53 2.63 -6.43 -16.39
C LEU A 53 3.56 -6.95 -15.28
N ALA A 54 3.42 -8.24 -14.96
CA ALA A 54 4.25 -8.93 -14.00
C ALA A 54 5.73 -8.90 -14.37
N ALA A 55 6.05 -9.18 -15.64
CA ALA A 55 7.41 -9.10 -16.15
C ALA A 55 7.96 -7.69 -15.98
N GLU A 56 7.18 -6.64 -16.24
CA GLU A 56 7.66 -5.26 -16.07
C GLU A 56 7.85 -4.83 -14.62
N VAL A 57 7.01 -5.32 -13.72
CA VAL A 57 7.11 -5.00 -12.30
C VAL A 57 8.20 -5.82 -11.60
N GLY A 58 8.45 -7.05 -12.05
CA GLY A 58 9.45 -7.96 -11.50
C GLY A 58 10.82 -7.92 -12.19
N ALA A 59 10.91 -7.40 -13.42
CA ALA A 59 12.18 -7.29 -14.11
C ALA A 59 13.06 -6.24 -13.41
N PRO A 60 14.32 -6.59 -13.07
CA PRO A 60 15.33 -5.55 -12.90
C PRO A 60 15.29 -4.71 -14.17
N LEU A 61 15.32 -3.38 -14.09
CA LEU A 61 15.57 -2.53 -15.25
C LEU A 61 16.95 -2.91 -15.78
N ALA A 62 17.00 -3.89 -16.67
CA ALA A 62 18.25 -4.40 -17.19
C ALA A 62 18.93 -3.22 -17.86
N VAL A 63 20.17 -2.94 -17.44
CA VAL A 63 21.09 -2.07 -18.16
C VAL A 63 21.45 -2.82 -19.44
N THR A 64 20.52 -2.86 -20.39
CA THR A 64 20.81 -3.36 -21.72
C THR A 64 21.62 -2.30 -22.43
N ASP A 65 22.94 -2.37 -22.28
CA ASP A 65 23.92 -1.63 -23.12
C ASP A 65 23.73 -1.88 -24.63
N ARG A 66 22.86 -2.86 -24.99
CA ARG A 66 22.50 -3.19 -26.37
C ARG A 66 21.40 -2.35 -27.01
N ALA A 67 20.85 -1.33 -26.33
CA ALA A 67 19.99 -0.32 -26.97
C ALA A 67 20.76 0.96 -27.32
N THR A 68 21.99 0.81 -27.84
CA THR A 68 22.70 1.91 -28.51
C THR A 68 22.16 2.05 -29.93
N ALA A 69 21.24 2.98 -30.15
CA ALA A 69 21.28 3.99 -31.24
C ALA A 69 19.92 4.62 -31.57
N GLN A 70 18.77 4.01 -31.28
CA GLN A 70 17.48 4.61 -31.65
C GLN A 70 16.39 4.36 -30.60
N GLY A 71 16.14 5.37 -29.76
CA GLY A 71 14.83 5.58 -29.14
C GLY A 71 14.57 4.97 -27.75
N GLY A 72 15.21 5.53 -26.72
CA GLY A 72 14.69 5.68 -25.35
C GLY A 72 14.11 4.45 -24.63
N ASN A 73 14.85 3.89 -23.68
CA ASN A 73 14.32 3.06 -22.59
C ASN A 73 13.26 3.86 -21.82
N ARG A 74 11.98 3.59 -22.13
CA ARG A 74 10.83 4.16 -21.43
C ARG A 74 10.17 3.05 -20.62
N CYS A 75 9.96 3.26 -19.32
CA CYS A 75 9.06 2.42 -18.53
C CYS A 75 7.66 2.55 -19.13
N ARG A 76 7.25 1.55 -19.92
CA ARG A 76 6.03 1.56 -20.72
C ARG A 76 5.01 0.57 -20.17
N MET A 77 4.78 0.59 -18.85
CA MET A 77 4.10 -0.50 -18.15
C MET A 77 2.74 -0.86 -18.80
N LEU A 78 1.91 0.14 -19.12
CA LEU A 78 0.64 -0.10 -19.82
C LEU A 78 0.78 -0.12 -21.34
N ASP A 79 1.76 0.60 -21.88
CA ASP A 79 2.06 0.68 -23.32
C ASP A 79 2.48 -0.67 -23.93
N GLN A 80 3.03 -1.57 -23.11
CA GLN A 80 3.32 -2.94 -23.50
C GLN A 80 2.09 -3.82 -23.73
N LEU A 81 0.91 -3.38 -23.28
CA LEU A 81 -0.36 -4.10 -23.49
C LEU A 81 -0.91 -3.96 -24.92
N SER A 82 -0.05 -3.83 -25.92
CA SER A 82 -0.45 -3.85 -27.32
C SER A 82 -1.15 -5.18 -27.64
N ALA A 83 -2.13 -5.15 -28.55
CA ALA A 83 -2.87 -6.34 -28.95
C ALA A 83 -1.96 -7.49 -29.45
N GLN A 84 -0.82 -7.14 -30.06
CA GLN A 84 0.18 -8.10 -30.50
C GLN A 84 0.90 -8.75 -29.33
N ALA A 85 1.51 -7.95 -28.44
CA ALA A 85 2.25 -8.46 -27.30
C ALA A 85 1.38 -9.34 -26.39
N VAL A 86 0.15 -8.90 -26.13
CA VAL A 86 -0.81 -9.64 -25.30
C VAL A 86 -1.22 -10.96 -25.97
N ALA A 87 -1.49 -10.97 -27.28
CA ALA A 87 -1.81 -12.19 -27.99
C ALA A 87 -0.63 -13.19 -28.01
N ASP A 88 0.60 -12.69 -28.16
CA ASP A 88 1.79 -13.52 -28.12
C ASP A 88 2.01 -14.10 -26.72
N ALA A 89 1.82 -13.31 -25.66
CA ALA A 89 1.88 -13.76 -24.28
C ALA A 89 0.81 -14.81 -23.97
N ALA A 90 -0.45 -14.55 -24.36
CA ALA A 90 -1.56 -15.47 -24.19
C ALA A 90 -1.34 -16.80 -24.93
N THR A 91 -0.72 -16.77 -26.12
CA THR A 91 -0.40 -17.97 -26.90
C THR A 91 0.71 -18.80 -26.26
N ARG A 92 1.68 -18.18 -25.58
CA ARG A 92 2.74 -18.90 -24.87
C ARG A 92 2.24 -19.67 -23.65
N LEU A 93 1.10 -19.27 -23.10
CA LEU A 93 0.56 -19.84 -21.86
C LEU A 93 -0.10 -21.22 -22.03
N GLY A 94 -0.43 -21.63 -23.25
CA GLY A 94 -1.14 -22.89 -23.46
C GLY A 94 -1.46 -23.21 -24.93
N PRO A 95 -2.29 -24.23 -25.19
CA PRO A 95 -2.55 -24.70 -26.55
C PRO A 95 -3.43 -23.76 -27.38
N LEU A 96 -4.14 -22.82 -26.74
CA LEU A 96 -5.01 -21.86 -27.40
C LEU A 96 -4.18 -20.77 -28.08
N ARG A 97 -4.32 -20.64 -29.40
CA ARG A 97 -3.67 -19.57 -30.17
C ARG A 97 -4.51 -18.29 -30.08
N ALA A 98 -4.03 -17.34 -29.30
CA ALA A 98 -4.58 -15.99 -29.28
C ALA A 98 -4.01 -15.20 -30.47
N THR A 99 -4.83 -14.35 -31.09
CA THR A 99 -4.41 -13.46 -32.17
C THR A 99 -4.68 -12.01 -31.76
N PRO A 100 -4.00 -11.03 -32.37
CA PRO A 100 -4.32 -9.62 -32.13
C PRO A 100 -5.78 -9.29 -32.43
N ALA A 101 -6.39 -9.99 -33.39
CA ALA A 101 -7.81 -9.87 -33.69
C ALA A 101 -8.69 -10.35 -32.53
N HIS A 102 -8.32 -11.44 -31.84
CA HIS A 102 -9.04 -11.87 -30.63
C HIS A 102 -9.00 -10.83 -29.51
N VAL A 103 -7.85 -10.15 -29.33
CA VAL A 103 -7.70 -9.07 -28.34
C VAL A 103 -8.53 -7.86 -28.73
N ARG A 104 -8.43 -7.38 -29.98
CA ARG A 104 -9.17 -6.20 -30.47
C ARG A 104 -10.68 -6.42 -30.56
N ASP A 105 -11.11 -7.64 -30.86
CA ASP A 105 -12.51 -8.01 -30.81
C ASP A 105 -13.04 -7.70 -29.40
N ARG A 106 -12.38 -8.23 -28.37
CA ARG A 106 -12.71 -8.06 -26.94
C ARG A 106 -12.57 -6.62 -26.46
N TRP A 107 -11.42 -6.01 -26.70
CA TRP A 107 -11.06 -4.66 -26.31
C TRP A 107 -10.62 -3.85 -27.54
N PRO A 108 -11.51 -3.03 -28.13
CA PRO A 108 -11.20 -2.26 -29.33
C PRO A 108 -10.01 -1.32 -29.16
N ARG A 109 -9.76 -0.86 -27.93
CA ARG A 109 -8.63 0.01 -27.58
C ARG A 109 -7.79 -0.63 -26.48
N GLN A 110 -6.49 -0.36 -26.52
CA GLN A 110 -5.54 -0.77 -25.47
C GLN A 110 -5.93 -0.22 -24.08
N GLY A 111 -6.39 1.03 -24.03
CA GLY A 111 -6.88 1.63 -22.78
C GLY A 111 -8.06 0.87 -22.16
N ASP A 112 -8.95 0.31 -22.99
CA ASP A 112 -10.09 -0.48 -22.52
C ASP A 112 -9.61 -1.78 -21.85
N LEU A 113 -8.61 -2.45 -22.45
CA LEU A 113 -7.97 -3.63 -21.86
C LEU A 113 -7.26 -3.27 -20.56
N ALA A 114 -6.49 -2.18 -20.53
CA ALA A 114 -5.77 -1.74 -19.34
C ALA A 114 -6.72 -1.43 -18.18
N GLN A 115 -7.83 -0.73 -18.44
CA GLN A 115 -8.85 -0.43 -17.42
C GLN A 115 -9.52 -1.69 -16.90
N ASP A 116 -9.96 -2.59 -17.80
CA ASP A 116 -10.56 -3.87 -17.41
C ASP A 116 -9.56 -4.75 -16.63
N LEU A 117 -8.27 -4.71 -16.99
CA LEU A 117 -7.21 -5.45 -16.30
C LEU A 117 -6.91 -4.88 -14.90
N VAL A 118 -6.91 -3.55 -14.74
CA VAL A 118 -6.76 -2.90 -13.44
C VAL A 118 -7.97 -3.16 -12.56
N ALA A 119 -9.18 -3.03 -13.11
CA ALA A 119 -10.42 -3.43 -12.43
C ALA A 119 -10.37 -4.90 -11.99
N HIS A 120 -9.91 -5.78 -12.89
CA HIS A 120 -9.73 -7.19 -12.61
C HIS A 120 -8.70 -7.43 -11.49
N LEU A 121 -7.57 -6.72 -11.50
CA LEU A 121 -6.60 -6.78 -10.42
C LEU A 121 -7.21 -6.31 -9.10
N LEU A 122 -7.88 -5.15 -9.06
CA LEU A 122 -8.50 -4.62 -7.85
C LEU A 122 -9.49 -5.60 -7.22
N VAL A 123 -10.24 -6.37 -8.02
CA VAL A 123 -11.23 -7.34 -7.51
C VAL A 123 -10.61 -8.72 -7.26
N ARG A 124 -9.78 -9.24 -8.17
CA ARG A 124 -9.25 -10.61 -8.11
C ARG A 124 -7.98 -10.74 -7.27
N SER A 125 -7.04 -9.79 -7.35
CA SER A 125 -5.79 -9.86 -6.55
C SER A 125 -6.10 -9.80 -5.06
N LEU A 126 -7.18 -9.12 -4.70
CA LEU A 126 -7.60 -9.05 -3.33
C LEU A 126 -8.49 -10.26 -2.92
N TRP A 127 -9.49 -10.67 -3.72
CA TRP A 127 -10.62 -11.40 -3.10
C TRP A 127 -11.22 -12.61 -3.83
N GLY A 128 -11.11 -12.72 -5.16
CA GLY A 128 -12.03 -13.54 -6.00
C GLY A 128 -12.00 -15.08 -5.88
N GLY A 129 -11.36 -15.65 -4.85
CA GLY A 129 -11.40 -17.10 -4.62
C GLY A 129 -10.47 -17.56 -3.51
N HIS A 130 -9.52 -16.71 -3.13
CA HIS A 130 -8.77 -16.90 -1.90
C HIS A 130 -9.64 -16.55 -0.69
N LEU A 131 -10.24 -15.37 -0.65
CA LEU A 131 -11.08 -14.95 0.47
C LEU A 131 -12.22 -15.93 0.77
N GLU A 132 -12.90 -16.46 -0.23
CA GLU A 132 -13.96 -17.45 -0.01
C GLU A 132 -13.43 -18.78 0.54
N ARG A 133 -12.24 -19.23 0.12
CA ARG A 133 -11.60 -20.44 0.67
C ARG A 133 -11.10 -20.19 2.08
N THR A 134 -10.42 -19.07 2.28
CA THR A 134 -9.89 -18.57 3.54
C THR A 134 -11.01 -18.34 4.54
N GLN A 135 -12.15 -17.77 4.14
CA GLN A 135 -13.35 -17.60 4.94
C GLN A 135 -13.95 -18.94 5.31
N ARG A 136 -14.15 -19.86 4.35
CA ARG A 136 -14.66 -21.20 4.64
C ARG A 136 -13.76 -21.96 5.61
N GLN A 137 -12.45 -21.88 5.40
CA GLN A 137 -11.47 -22.50 6.28
C GLN A 137 -11.47 -21.84 7.66
N ALA A 138 -11.46 -20.51 7.74
CA ALA A 138 -11.47 -19.76 8.99
C ALA A 138 -12.73 -20.05 9.81
N LEU A 139 -13.89 -20.14 9.16
CA LEU A 139 -15.15 -20.51 9.81
C LEU A 139 -15.11 -21.96 10.31
N ALA A 140 -14.55 -22.88 9.54
CA ALA A 140 -14.37 -24.28 9.96
C ALA A 140 -13.40 -24.39 11.14
N ASP A 141 -12.25 -23.73 11.07
CA ASP A 141 -11.22 -23.72 12.11
C ASP A 141 -11.72 -23.05 13.40
N ALA A 142 -12.44 -21.93 13.29
CA ALA A 142 -13.04 -21.26 14.44
C ALA A 142 -14.09 -22.14 15.14
N ALA A 143 -14.79 -23.00 14.40
CA ALA A 143 -15.70 -23.98 14.97
C ALA A 143 -14.98 -25.18 15.57
N ALA A 144 -13.83 -25.57 15.03
CA ALA A 144 -13.08 -26.76 15.43
C ALA A 144 -12.17 -26.53 16.65
N ASP A 145 -11.55 -25.36 16.76
CA ASP A 145 -10.57 -25.04 17.80
C ASP A 145 -10.69 -23.59 18.27
N ALA A 146 -11.59 -23.36 19.23
CA ALA A 146 -11.73 -22.07 19.89
C ALA A 146 -10.53 -21.72 20.79
N SER A 147 -9.65 -22.68 21.10
CA SER A 147 -8.49 -22.47 21.97
C SER A 147 -7.29 -21.85 21.24
N ARG A 148 -7.24 -22.00 19.91
CA ARG A 148 -6.18 -21.39 19.08
C ARG A 148 -6.23 -19.84 19.18
N PRO A 149 -5.09 -19.17 19.43
CA PRO A 149 -5.01 -17.72 19.46
C PRO A 149 -5.55 -17.11 18.17
N LEU A 150 -6.42 -16.10 18.31
CA LEU A 150 -7.01 -15.40 17.18
C LEU A 150 -5.91 -14.84 16.27
N GLY A 151 -4.86 -14.24 16.85
CA GLY A 151 -3.72 -13.69 16.11
C GLY A 151 -3.07 -14.69 15.14
N GLU A 152 -2.79 -15.93 15.57
CA GLU A 152 -2.14 -16.94 14.74
C GLU A 152 -2.99 -17.36 13.54
N GLN A 153 -4.28 -17.62 13.80
CA GLN A 153 -5.22 -18.00 12.75
C GLN A 153 -5.29 -16.90 11.69
N TRP A 154 -5.33 -15.64 12.10
CA TRP A 154 -5.37 -14.50 11.19
C TRP A 154 -4.05 -14.21 10.49
N VAL A 155 -2.91 -14.49 11.11
CA VAL A 155 -1.61 -14.44 10.41
C VAL A 155 -1.56 -15.46 9.28
N GLU A 156 -2.03 -16.68 9.53
CA GLU A 156 -2.09 -17.72 8.51
C GLU A 156 -2.98 -17.29 7.34
N LEU A 157 -4.17 -16.77 7.64
CA LEU A 157 -5.15 -16.30 6.65
C LEU A 157 -4.74 -14.98 5.95
N GLY A 158 -3.99 -14.11 6.64
CA GLY A 158 -3.63 -12.78 6.17
C GLY A 158 -2.35 -12.75 5.35
N LEU A 159 -1.35 -13.57 5.68
CA LEU A 159 -0.06 -13.58 4.98
C LEU A 159 -0.06 -14.45 3.71
N HIS A 160 -1.21 -14.74 3.14
CA HIS A 160 -1.31 -15.42 1.86
C HIS A 160 -0.94 -14.53 0.66
N LEU A 161 -1.23 -13.24 0.70
CA LEU A 161 -0.86 -12.28 -0.36
C LEU A 161 0.67 -12.20 -0.58
N PRO A 162 1.51 -12.14 0.46
CA PRO A 162 2.96 -12.31 0.33
C PRO A 162 3.42 -13.62 -0.33
N ARG A 163 2.57 -14.67 -0.40
CA ARG A 163 2.92 -15.91 -1.13
C ARG A 163 2.84 -15.76 -2.64
N ASP A 164 2.22 -14.68 -3.13
CA ASP A 164 2.28 -14.24 -4.52
C ASP A 164 2.72 -12.75 -4.56
N PRO A 165 4.04 -12.49 -4.37
CA PRO A 165 4.58 -11.12 -4.36
C PRO A 165 4.23 -10.35 -5.63
N LEU A 166 4.10 -11.06 -6.74
CA LEU A 166 3.79 -10.48 -8.04
C LEU A 166 2.37 -9.91 -8.10
N LEU A 167 1.37 -10.72 -7.71
CA LEU A 167 -0.01 -10.23 -7.63
C LEU A 167 -0.14 -9.08 -6.64
N HIS A 168 0.56 -9.15 -5.52
CA HIS A 168 0.49 -8.07 -4.53
C HIS A 168 1.15 -6.77 -5.04
N ARG A 169 2.24 -6.86 -5.80
CA ARG A 169 2.79 -5.67 -6.48
C ARG A 169 1.86 -5.11 -7.54
N LEU A 170 1.28 -5.97 -8.37
CA LEU A 170 0.27 -5.57 -9.37
C LEU A 170 -0.94 -4.93 -8.70
N HIS A 171 -1.33 -5.40 -7.50
CA HIS A 171 -2.35 -4.77 -6.69
C HIS A 171 -1.98 -3.33 -6.31
N VAL A 172 -0.79 -3.11 -5.76
CA VAL A 172 -0.36 -1.75 -5.36
C VAL A 172 -0.27 -0.83 -6.58
N VAL A 173 0.21 -1.31 -7.74
CA VAL A 173 0.16 -0.51 -8.97
C VAL A 173 -1.29 -0.20 -9.35
N ALA A 174 -2.18 -1.18 -9.32
CA ALA A 174 -3.59 -0.98 -9.62
C ALA A 174 -4.25 0.05 -8.68
N VAL A 175 -3.87 0.09 -7.39
CA VAL A 175 -4.30 1.11 -6.43
C VAL A 175 -3.80 2.50 -6.82
N VAL A 176 -2.52 2.63 -7.18
CA VAL A 176 -1.95 3.91 -7.61
C VAL A 176 -2.66 4.41 -8.87
N LEU A 177 -2.90 3.53 -9.85
CA LEU A 177 -3.63 3.83 -11.07
C LEU A 177 -5.08 4.24 -10.77
N ALA A 178 -5.75 3.54 -9.86
CA ALA A 178 -7.12 3.87 -9.46
C ALA A 178 -7.23 5.25 -8.82
N SER A 179 -6.20 5.71 -8.11
CA SER A 179 -6.23 7.01 -7.41
C SER A 179 -6.46 8.24 -8.30
N GLY A 180 -6.25 8.11 -9.62
CA GLY A 180 -6.52 9.15 -10.62
C GLY A 180 -7.77 8.90 -11.48
N ASP A 181 -8.43 7.75 -11.35
CA ASP A 181 -9.59 7.36 -12.16
C ASP A 181 -10.80 7.04 -11.25
N PRO A 182 -11.80 7.94 -11.15
CA PRO A 182 -13.00 7.74 -10.33
C PRO A 182 -13.76 6.45 -10.64
N ARG A 183 -13.65 5.92 -11.87
CA ARG A 183 -14.31 4.66 -12.25
C ARG A 183 -13.60 3.47 -11.63
N LEU A 184 -12.27 3.44 -11.68
CA LEU A 184 -11.48 2.40 -11.03
C LEU A 184 -11.63 2.48 -9.50
N GLN A 185 -11.77 3.69 -8.93
CA GLN A 185 -12.10 3.86 -7.51
C GLN A 185 -13.48 3.27 -7.16
N ALA A 186 -14.48 3.39 -8.04
CA ALA A 186 -15.77 2.78 -7.82
C ALA A 186 -15.68 1.25 -7.79
N VAL A 187 -14.94 0.65 -8.73
CA VAL A 187 -14.69 -0.81 -8.74
C VAL A 187 -13.93 -1.24 -7.50
N ALA A 188 -12.88 -0.51 -7.10
CA ALA A 188 -12.13 -0.79 -5.88
C ALA A 188 -13.02 -0.68 -4.63
N ARG A 189 -13.92 0.31 -4.58
CA ARG A 189 -14.90 0.47 -3.47
C ARG A 189 -15.79 -0.74 -3.35
N GLU A 190 -16.41 -1.16 -4.44
CA GLU A 190 -17.30 -2.33 -4.46
C GLU A 190 -16.54 -3.60 -4.04
N GLY A 191 -15.35 -3.83 -4.61
CA GLY A 191 -14.52 -4.99 -4.27
C GLY A 191 -14.06 -5.00 -2.81
N ARG A 192 -13.63 -3.86 -2.27
CA ARG A 192 -13.23 -3.75 -0.86
C ARG A 192 -14.41 -3.84 0.11
N ALA A 193 -15.57 -3.27 -0.23
CA ALA A 193 -16.77 -3.38 0.60
C ALA A 193 -17.20 -4.85 0.75
N ALA A 194 -17.27 -5.60 -0.36
CA ALA A 194 -17.58 -7.03 -0.33
C ALA A 194 -16.60 -7.83 0.55
N ALA A 195 -15.32 -7.44 0.55
CA ALA A 195 -14.32 -8.09 1.37
C ALA A 195 -14.37 -7.71 2.84
N ASP A 196 -14.58 -6.44 3.15
CA ASP A 196 -14.77 -5.98 4.52
C ASP A 196 -16.02 -6.64 5.14
N ASP A 197 -17.09 -6.87 4.36
CA ASP A 197 -18.28 -7.64 4.77
C ASP A 197 -17.96 -9.12 5.04
N ALA A 198 -17.17 -9.75 4.17
CA ALA A 198 -16.71 -11.13 4.36
C ALA A 198 -15.83 -11.25 5.61
N TRP A 199 -14.89 -10.33 5.82
CA TRP A 199 -14.04 -10.30 7.01
C TRP A 199 -14.84 -10.02 8.28
N SER A 200 -15.81 -9.10 8.23
CA SER A 200 -16.74 -8.85 9.33
C SER A 200 -17.52 -10.12 9.70
N SER A 201 -17.95 -10.90 8.70
CA SER A 201 -18.63 -12.18 8.92
C SER A 201 -17.72 -13.24 9.56
N VAL A 202 -16.47 -13.36 9.09
CA VAL A 202 -15.45 -14.24 9.69
C VAL A 202 -15.19 -13.86 11.14
N LEU A 203 -14.95 -12.57 11.38
CA LEU A 203 -14.66 -12.04 12.72
C LEU A 203 -15.86 -12.26 13.65
N SER A 204 -17.09 -11.99 13.21
CA SER A 204 -18.30 -12.26 13.99
C SER A 204 -18.40 -13.71 14.45
N CYS A 205 -18.10 -14.66 13.56
CA CYS A 205 -18.11 -16.08 13.90
C CYS A 205 -16.97 -16.44 14.87
N ALA A 206 -15.75 -15.99 14.59
CA ALA A 206 -14.58 -16.26 15.41
C ALA A 206 -14.69 -15.70 16.83
N LEU A 207 -15.31 -14.52 16.99
CA LEU A 207 -15.59 -13.89 18.28
C LEU A 207 -16.65 -14.68 19.06
N ARG A 208 -17.77 -15.05 18.42
CA ARG A 208 -18.82 -15.85 19.06
C ARG A 208 -18.31 -17.20 19.54
N ALA A 209 -17.50 -17.89 18.74
CA ALA A 209 -16.90 -19.18 19.11
C ALA A 209 -16.00 -19.07 20.35
N ARG A 210 -15.41 -17.89 20.60
CA ARG A 210 -14.52 -17.61 21.74
C ARG A 210 -15.24 -16.95 22.91
N GLY A 211 -16.57 -16.79 22.84
CA GLY A 211 -17.32 -16.05 23.85
C GLY A 211 -16.83 -14.60 23.99
N LEU A 212 -16.42 -13.97 22.89
CA LEU A 212 -16.03 -12.56 22.85
C LEU A 212 -17.11 -11.73 22.17
N ARG A 213 -17.25 -10.47 22.60
CA ARG A 213 -18.11 -9.49 21.93
C ARG A 213 -17.42 -8.13 21.82
N PRO A 214 -17.76 -7.30 20.83
CA PRO A 214 -17.32 -5.91 20.80
C PRO A 214 -17.76 -5.17 22.07
N ARG A 215 -16.87 -4.33 22.62
CA ARG A 215 -17.19 -3.41 23.71
C ARG A 215 -18.24 -2.39 23.27
N ALA A 216 -18.92 -1.78 24.22
CA ALA A 216 -19.88 -0.71 23.94
C ALA A 216 -19.23 0.43 23.13
N GLY A 217 -19.88 0.83 22.04
CA GLY A 217 -19.37 1.86 21.11
C GLY A 217 -18.40 1.34 20.05
N VAL A 218 -18.00 0.07 20.08
CA VAL A 218 -17.15 -0.53 19.04
C VAL A 218 -18.02 -1.23 18.00
N HIS A 219 -17.99 -0.72 16.77
CA HIS A 219 -18.63 -1.37 15.64
C HIS A 219 -17.73 -2.46 15.04
N LEU A 220 -18.27 -3.67 14.88
CA LEU A 220 -17.54 -4.80 14.31
C LEU A 220 -16.98 -4.49 12.90
N ALA A 221 -17.72 -3.71 12.11
CA ALA A 221 -17.29 -3.29 10.78
C ALA A 221 -16.07 -2.37 10.82
N ASP A 222 -15.92 -1.51 11.84
CA ASP A 222 -14.72 -0.68 12.00
C ASP A 222 -13.52 -1.53 12.42
N LEU A 223 -13.72 -2.51 13.31
CA LEU A 223 -12.66 -3.45 13.68
C LEU A 223 -12.21 -4.27 12.46
N ALA A 224 -13.14 -4.83 11.69
CA ALA A 224 -12.82 -5.55 10.46
C ALA A 224 -12.04 -4.67 9.49
N ARG A 225 -12.50 -3.44 9.22
CA ARG A 225 -11.78 -2.48 8.38
C ARG A 225 -10.39 -2.14 8.91
N GLY A 226 -10.22 -2.03 10.23
CA GLY A 226 -8.93 -1.79 10.86
C GLY A 226 -7.94 -2.94 10.74
N LEU A 227 -8.41 -4.19 10.90
CA LEU A 227 -7.59 -5.37 10.64
C LEU A 227 -7.16 -5.44 9.18
N SER A 228 -8.11 -5.13 8.29
CA SER A 228 -7.95 -5.12 6.85
C SER A 228 -6.94 -4.02 6.42
N ALA A 229 -6.93 -2.87 7.10
CA ALA A 229 -5.92 -1.82 6.92
C ALA A 229 -4.55 -2.20 7.50
N LEU A 230 -4.50 -2.74 8.72
CA LEU A 230 -3.27 -3.27 9.31
C LEU A 230 -2.60 -4.29 8.36
N LEU A 231 -3.40 -5.18 7.79
CA LEU A 231 -2.95 -6.18 6.84
C LEU A 231 -2.35 -5.54 5.58
N ASP A 232 -3.04 -4.57 4.97
CA ASP A 232 -2.56 -3.82 3.81
C ASP A 232 -1.20 -3.16 4.10
N GLY A 233 -1.03 -2.51 5.25
CA GLY A 233 0.25 -1.90 5.66
C GLY A 233 1.36 -2.91 5.92
N VAL A 234 1.05 -4.03 6.58
CA VAL A 234 2.02 -5.13 6.77
C VAL A 234 2.45 -5.72 5.43
N HIS A 235 1.55 -5.84 4.45
CA HIS A 235 1.91 -6.34 3.13
C HIS A 235 2.82 -5.38 2.36
N LEU A 236 2.64 -4.06 2.51
CA LEU A 236 3.58 -3.07 1.95
C LEU A 236 4.99 -3.21 2.53
N VAL A 237 5.13 -3.70 3.77
CA VAL A 237 6.43 -4.03 4.37
C VAL A 237 6.98 -5.34 3.83
N ALA A 238 6.13 -6.35 3.67
CA ALA A 238 6.52 -7.61 3.05
C ALA A 238 7.04 -7.42 1.60
N LEU A 239 6.40 -6.56 0.80
CA LEU A 239 6.86 -6.26 -0.56
C LEU A 239 8.28 -5.73 -0.61
N GLU A 240 8.63 -4.87 0.34
CA GLU A 240 9.94 -4.25 0.37
C GLU A 240 11.05 -5.23 0.73
N GLY A 241 10.76 -6.19 1.61
CA GLY A 241 11.69 -7.26 1.96
C GLY A 241 11.86 -8.33 0.88
N GLY A 242 11.01 -8.33 -0.15
CA GLY A 242 10.99 -9.38 -1.17
C GLY A 242 10.82 -10.77 -0.55
N ASP A 243 11.67 -11.71 -0.95
CA ASP A 243 11.60 -13.10 -0.50
C ASP A 243 12.39 -13.35 0.81
N ASP A 244 12.79 -12.31 1.56
CA ASP A 244 13.53 -12.47 2.82
C ASP A 244 12.64 -13.09 3.92
N PRO A 245 12.95 -14.33 4.39
CA PRO A 245 12.17 -14.99 5.42
C PRO A 245 12.19 -14.27 6.77
N ALA A 246 13.21 -13.46 7.06
CA ALA A 246 13.25 -12.63 8.26
C ALA A 246 12.23 -11.51 8.21
N VAL A 247 12.02 -10.89 7.04
CA VAL A 247 10.96 -9.89 6.84
C VAL A 247 9.59 -10.54 6.95
N ALA A 248 9.39 -11.73 6.37
CA ALA A 248 8.14 -12.47 6.49
C ALA A 248 7.78 -12.79 7.96
N ARG A 249 8.76 -13.25 8.76
CA ARG A 249 8.56 -13.49 10.21
C ARG A 249 8.22 -12.20 10.97
N ARG A 250 8.89 -11.09 10.65
CA ARG A 250 8.60 -9.79 11.26
C ARG A 250 7.18 -9.32 10.91
N CYS A 251 6.75 -9.51 9.66
CA CYS A 251 5.40 -9.19 9.21
C CYS A 251 4.35 -10.04 9.94
N ALA A 252 4.59 -11.34 10.10
CA ALA A 252 3.74 -12.22 10.91
C ALA A 252 3.63 -11.74 12.35
N HIS A 253 4.77 -11.47 12.98
CA HIS A 253 4.79 -10.97 14.35
C HIS A 253 4.02 -9.65 14.50
N ARG A 254 4.25 -8.70 13.60
CA ARG A 254 3.58 -7.39 13.62
C ARG A 254 2.07 -7.52 13.43
N LEU A 255 1.64 -8.37 12.49
CA LEU A 255 0.23 -8.64 12.26
C LEU A 255 -0.42 -9.27 13.50
N GLN A 256 0.19 -10.30 14.07
CA GLN A 256 -0.27 -10.94 15.31
C GLN A 256 -0.40 -9.93 16.45
N ARG A 257 0.66 -9.14 16.70
CA ARG A 257 0.65 -8.10 17.74
C ARG A 257 -0.46 -7.09 17.52
N GLY A 258 -0.61 -6.59 16.29
CA GLY A 258 -1.65 -5.63 15.98
C GLY A 258 -3.06 -6.19 16.15
N LEU A 259 -3.26 -7.47 15.80
CA LEU A 259 -4.52 -8.19 16.06
C LEU A 259 -4.79 -8.29 17.56
N ASP A 260 -3.81 -8.71 18.35
CA ASP A 260 -3.96 -8.86 19.80
C ASP A 260 -4.25 -7.52 20.49
N VAL A 261 -3.58 -6.46 20.08
CA VAL A 261 -3.78 -5.08 20.58
C VAL A 261 -5.19 -4.59 20.23
N LEU A 262 -5.59 -4.69 18.96
CA LEU A 262 -6.92 -4.24 18.53
C LEU A 262 -8.02 -5.08 19.16
N ALA A 263 -7.85 -6.40 19.26
CA ALA A 263 -8.75 -7.30 19.95
C ALA A 263 -8.88 -6.92 21.42
N HIS A 264 -7.78 -6.67 22.11
CA HIS A 264 -7.80 -6.29 23.51
C HIS A 264 -8.57 -4.98 23.73
N ALA A 265 -8.32 -3.96 22.90
CA ALA A 265 -8.98 -2.67 23.01
C ALA A 265 -10.48 -2.73 22.68
N ALA A 266 -10.83 -3.51 21.65
CA ALA A 266 -12.16 -3.49 21.05
C ALA A 266 -13.12 -4.53 21.61
N LEU A 267 -12.62 -5.56 22.30
CA LEU A 267 -13.41 -6.72 22.70
C LEU A 267 -13.45 -6.87 24.22
N GLU A 268 -14.51 -7.52 24.70
CA GLU A 268 -14.70 -7.95 26.07
C GLU A 268 -15.24 -9.38 26.12
N PRO A 269 -15.03 -10.09 27.24
CA PRO A 269 -15.69 -11.37 27.47
C PRO A 269 -17.22 -11.21 27.36
N GLY A 270 -17.81 -12.02 26.49
CA GLY A 270 -19.22 -12.39 26.52
C GLY A 270 -19.44 -13.58 27.46
N GLU A 271 -20.66 -14.11 27.48
CA GLU A 271 -20.97 -15.31 28.26
C GLU A 271 -20.14 -16.50 27.72
N PRO A 272 -19.32 -17.18 28.56
CA PRO A 272 -18.25 -18.04 28.06
C PRO A 272 -18.74 -19.44 27.67
N PRO A 273 -18.27 -20.00 26.55
CA PRO A 273 -17.95 -21.42 26.44
C PRO A 273 -16.59 -21.68 27.11
N ARG A 274 -16.50 -22.68 28.00
CA ARG A 274 -15.30 -22.96 28.84
C ARG A 274 -14.28 -23.87 28.13
N GLY A 275 -13.01 -23.46 28.08
CA GLY A 275 -11.85 -24.33 27.79
C GLY A 275 -10.51 -23.56 27.73
N PRO A 276 -9.35 -24.10 28.21
CA PRO A 276 -8.12 -23.32 28.42
C PRO A 276 -6.97 -23.59 27.42
N ALA A 277 -6.01 -22.66 27.34
CA ALA A 277 -4.76 -22.71 26.55
C ALA A 277 -3.52 -22.20 27.36
N PRO A 278 -2.26 -22.50 26.95
CA PRO A 278 -1.02 -21.92 27.51
C PRO A 278 -0.11 -21.16 26.49
N ALA A 279 1.07 -20.68 26.94
CA ALA A 279 1.80 -19.46 26.53
C ALA A 279 3.24 -19.62 25.92
N ASP A 280 3.80 -18.49 25.42
CA ASP A 280 5.03 -18.28 24.60
C ASP A 280 6.26 -17.62 25.30
N GLY A 281 7.42 -17.60 24.61
CA GLY A 281 8.72 -16.95 24.96
C GLY A 281 9.29 -15.89 23.95
N PRO A 282 10.52 -15.33 24.13
CA PRO A 282 10.92 -14.00 23.58
C PRO A 282 12.12 -13.95 22.58
N ALA A 283 12.43 -12.75 22.00
CA ALA A 283 13.58 -12.45 21.11
C ALA A 283 14.15 -10.99 21.19
N SER A 284 15.29 -10.73 20.51
CA SER A 284 16.35 -9.70 20.68
C SER A 284 16.44 -8.57 19.59
N THR A 285 17.28 -7.52 19.75
CA THR A 285 17.39 -6.26 18.94
C THR A 285 18.82 -5.81 18.51
N ALA A 286 18.94 -5.00 17.43
CA ALA A 286 20.14 -4.23 16.98
C ALA A 286 19.77 -2.97 16.13
N ALA A 287 20.69 -1.99 15.98
CA ALA A 287 20.44 -0.56 15.61
C ALA A 287 20.93 -0.08 14.20
N PRO A 288 20.48 1.10 13.68
CA PRO A 288 20.68 1.57 12.28
C PRO A 288 21.63 2.81 12.07
N PRO A 289 21.94 3.22 10.80
CA PRO A 289 22.89 4.30 10.43
C PRO A 289 22.28 5.61 9.84
N ALA A 290 23.13 6.60 9.45
CA ALA A 290 22.79 8.02 9.20
C ALA A 290 22.75 8.55 7.72
N ALA A 291 22.23 9.79 7.55
CA ALA A 291 21.54 10.40 6.39
C ALA A 291 22.25 10.77 5.05
N PRO A 292 23.58 10.93 4.87
CA PRO A 292 24.16 11.31 3.56
C PRO A 292 24.13 10.22 2.46
N GLN A 293 23.28 9.20 2.61
CA GLN A 293 23.24 8.00 1.78
C GLN A 293 22.11 7.98 0.72
N VAL A 294 21.28 9.03 0.66
CA VAL A 294 20.01 9.01 -0.10
C VAL A 294 20.15 9.36 -1.61
N LEU A 295 21.15 10.14 -2.03
CA LEU A 295 21.24 10.68 -3.42
C LEU A 295 22.41 10.12 -4.25
N ALA A 296 22.61 8.80 -4.27
CA ALA A 296 23.87 8.22 -4.74
C ALA A 296 24.09 8.16 -6.28
N ARG A 297 23.14 8.45 -7.18
CA ARG A 297 23.41 8.44 -8.65
C ARG A 297 23.89 9.77 -9.22
N LEU A 298 23.55 10.88 -8.57
CA LEU A 298 24.36 12.11 -8.62
C LEU A 298 25.83 11.86 -8.19
N THR A 299 26.11 10.70 -7.60
CA THR A 299 27.42 10.27 -7.08
C THR A 299 28.06 9.09 -7.82
N ASP A 300 27.56 8.72 -9.01
CA ASP A 300 28.18 7.67 -9.83
C ASP A 300 29.50 8.19 -10.47
N PRO A 301 30.68 7.58 -10.21
CA PRO A 301 32.01 8.14 -10.51
C PRO A 301 32.40 8.23 -12.01
N VAL A 302 31.46 8.13 -12.95
CA VAL A 302 31.77 7.92 -14.36
C VAL A 302 32.43 9.14 -15.02
N THR A 303 32.17 10.39 -14.58
CA THR A 303 32.82 11.60 -15.14
C THR A 303 33.00 12.78 -14.15
N GLY A 304 34.11 13.53 -14.29
CA GLY A 304 34.28 14.87 -13.71
C GLY A 304 34.28 14.99 -12.18
N THR A 305 33.62 16.04 -11.67
CA THR A 305 33.49 16.39 -10.24
C THR A 305 32.86 15.29 -9.38
N ARG A 306 32.27 14.25 -9.99
CA ARG A 306 31.61 13.10 -9.35
C ARG A 306 32.58 12.00 -8.90
N ARG A 307 33.88 12.12 -9.18
CA ARG A 307 34.88 11.11 -8.76
C ARG A 307 35.17 11.12 -7.26
N THR A 308 35.00 12.27 -6.60
CA THR A 308 35.34 12.42 -5.17
C THR A 308 34.07 12.45 -4.31
N GLU A 309 34.13 11.90 -3.11
CA GLU A 309 33.02 11.95 -2.14
C GLU A 309 32.59 13.38 -1.81
N ARG A 310 33.56 14.31 -1.74
CA ARG A 310 33.30 15.74 -1.55
C ARG A 310 32.51 16.35 -2.70
N GLY A 311 32.92 16.13 -3.96
CA GLY A 311 32.21 16.68 -5.12
C GLY A 311 30.80 16.12 -5.26
N ARG A 312 30.59 14.90 -4.77
CA ARG A 312 29.30 14.21 -4.72
C ARG A 312 28.36 14.80 -3.70
N ARG A 313 28.88 15.08 -2.50
CA ARG A 313 28.15 15.81 -1.46
C ARG A 313 27.77 17.22 -1.93
N VAL A 314 28.72 17.96 -2.53
CA VAL A 314 28.46 19.29 -3.09
C VAL A 314 27.36 19.28 -4.16
N LEU A 315 27.32 18.26 -5.04
CA LEU A 315 26.27 18.13 -6.04
C LEU A 315 24.90 17.76 -5.45
N ALA A 316 24.87 16.96 -4.39
CA ALA A 316 23.64 16.57 -3.70
C ALA A 316 23.06 17.75 -2.88
N GLU A 317 23.93 18.59 -2.34
CA GLU A 317 23.59 19.81 -1.58
C GLU A 317 23.41 21.05 -2.49
N ASP A 318 23.59 20.91 -3.80
CA ASP A 318 23.46 22.02 -4.74
C ASP A 318 21.99 22.42 -4.91
N ALA A 319 21.71 23.71 -4.74
CA ALA A 319 20.37 24.28 -4.88
C ALA A 319 19.72 23.95 -6.23
N LEU A 320 20.51 23.87 -7.32
CA LEU A 320 19.96 23.46 -8.62
C LEU A 320 19.49 22.00 -8.60
N THR A 321 20.22 21.08 -7.96
CA THR A 321 19.79 19.68 -7.82
C THR A 321 18.46 19.58 -7.09
N GLU A 322 18.31 20.31 -5.98
CA GLU A 322 17.08 20.34 -5.21
C GLU A 322 15.90 20.88 -6.04
N GLN A 323 16.10 21.98 -6.77
CA GLN A 323 15.09 22.55 -7.66
C GLN A 323 14.66 21.57 -8.77
N LEU A 324 15.62 20.84 -9.33
CA LEU A 324 15.36 19.82 -10.34
C LEU A 324 14.56 18.63 -9.78
N LEU A 325 14.91 18.16 -8.59
CA LEU A 325 14.19 17.09 -7.90
C LEU A 325 12.77 17.53 -7.54
N ALA A 326 12.59 18.76 -7.03
CA ALA A 326 11.27 19.33 -6.75
C ALA A 326 10.40 19.43 -8.02
N GLY A 327 10.96 19.93 -9.12
CA GLY A 327 10.26 19.99 -10.41
C GLY A 327 9.92 18.60 -10.95
N ALA A 328 10.81 17.62 -10.81
CA ALA A 328 10.53 16.24 -11.18
C ALA A 328 9.44 15.61 -10.30
N THR A 329 9.43 15.85 -8.99
CA THR A 329 8.34 15.42 -8.09
C THR A 329 7.01 16.05 -8.50
N ALA A 330 6.99 17.31 -8.95
CA ALA A 330 5.78 17.96 -9.47
C ALA A 330 5.29 17.32 -10.78
N VAL A 331 6.20 16.96 -11.68
CA VAL A 331 5.84 16.22 -12.90
C VAL A 331 5.29 14.83 -12.58
N LEU A 332 5.91 14.13 -11.62
CA LEU A 332 5.40 12.85 -11.13
C LEU A 332 4.02 13.01 -10.51
N ALA A 333 3.78 14.09 -9.76
CA ALA A 333 2.48 14.42 -9.21
C ALA A 333 1.40 14.53 -10.26
N GLU A 334 1.67 15.33 -11.29
CA GLU A 334 0.74 15.59 -12.38
C GLU A 334 0.43 14.30 -13.13
N ASP A 335 1.44 13.48 -13.43
CA ASP A 335 1.24 12.17 -14.08
C ASP A 335 0.39 11.22 -13.23
N LEU A 336 0.58 11.22 -11.90
CA LEU A 336 -0.16 10.36 -10.97
C LEU A 336 -1.54 10.89 -10.57
N THR A 337 -1.87 12.15 -10.90
CA THR A 337 -3.17 12.78 -10.58
C THR A 337 -3.98 13.15 -11.81
N GLY A 338 -3.36 13.17 -12.99
CA GLY A 338 -3.98 13.52 -14.25
C GLY A 338 -5.10 12.56 -14.65
N ALA A 339 -6.13 13.11 -15.30
CA ALA A 339 -7.27 12.34 -15.83
C ALA A 339 -6.92 11.47 -17.05
N THR A 340 -5.73 11.64 -17.62
CA THR A 340 -5.21 10.81 -18.70
C THR A 340 -4.46 9.60 -18.13
N SER A 341 -4.52 8.46 -18.81
CA SER A 341 -3.81 7.24 -18.40
C SER A 341 -2.36 7.58 -17.98
N PRO A 342 -1.99 7.30 -16.72
CA PRO A 342 -0.68 7.68 -16.19
C PRO A 342 0.39 6.98 -17.00
N ARG A 343 1.39 7.75 -17.42
CA ARG A 343 2.48 7.24 -18.26
C ARG A 343 3.62 6.65 -17.43
N LEU A 344 3.48 6.66 -16.09
CA LEU A 344 4.34 5.99 -15.11
C LEU A 344 5.83 6.16 -15.42
N PHE A 345 6.35 7.32 -15.01
CA PHE A 345 7.73 7.77 -15.19
C PHE A 345 8.09 8.25 -16.60
N GLU A 346 7.32 7.96 -17.66
CA GLU A 346 7.58 8.60 -18.96
C GLU A 346 7.42 10.12 -18.91
N ALA A 347 6.52 10.61 -18.05
CA ALA A 347 6.36 12.03 -17.80
C ALA A 347 7.64 12.66 -17.23
N LEU A 348 8.52 11.89 -16.56
CA LEU A 348 9.80 12.35 -16.02
C LEU A 348 10.89 12.51 -17.10
N SER A 349 10.52 12.93 -18.30
CA SER A 349 11.49 13.27 -19.33
C SER A 349 12.26 14.54 -18.96
N PHE A 350 13.54 14.62 -19.37
CA PHE A 350 14.38 15.79 -19.07
C PHE A 350 13.75 17.14 -19.51
N PRO A 351 13.09 17.25 -20.69
CA PRO A 351 12.39 18.47 -21.07
C PRO A 351 11.22 18.82 -20.14
N GLN A 352 10.43 17.83 -19.71
CA GLN A 352 9.28 18.05 -18.83
C GLN A 352 9.72 18.48 -17.43
N VAL A 353 10.76 17.84 -16.88
CA VAL A 353 11.35 18.26 -15.59
C VAL A 353 11.87 19.69 -15.67
N ALA A 354 12.64 20.02 -16.72
CA ALA A 354 13.15 21.38 -16.90
C ALA A 354 12.03 22.43 -17.03
N ALA A 355 10.97 22.09 -17.78
CA ALA A 355 9.80 22.95 -17.94
C ALA A 355 9.06 23.16 -16.61
N ALA A 356 8.82 22.10 -15.84
CA ALA A 356 8.18 22.18 -14.54
C ALA A 356 9.00 22.96 -13.51
N THR A 357 10.32 22.73 -13.46
CA THR A 357 11.21 23.51 -12.58
C THR A 357 11.22 25.00 -12.96
N THR A 358 11.18 25.31 -14.26
CA THR A 358 11.12 26.72 -14.73
C THR A 358 9.77 27.36 -14.39
N ALA A 359 8.66 26.62 -14.50
CA ALA A 359 7.33 27.10 -14.19
C ALA A 359 7.14 27.43 -12.70
N ASP A 360 7.88 26.76 -11.80
CA ASP A 360 7.89 27.05 -10.35
C ASP A 360 8.64 28.36 -10.00
N GLY A 361 9.13 29.11 -11.00
CA GLY A 361 9.70 30.45 -10.81
C GLY A 361 11.11 30.50 -10.23
N ARG A 362 11.80 29.35 -10.11
CA ARG A 362 13.12 29.24 -9.47
C ARG A 362 14.31 29.49 -10.40
N GLY A 363 14.04 29.99 -11.61
CA GLY A 363 15.04 30.30 -12.64
C GLY A 363 14.82 29.53 -13.94
N SER A 364 15.52 29.93 -15.00
CA SER A 364 15.47 29.23 -16.28
C SER A 364 16.31 27.96 -16.21
N VAL A 365 15.65 26.81 -16.32
CA VAL A 365 16.27 25.49 -16.33
C VAL A 365 16.09 24.85 -17.70
N THR A 366 17.15 24.22 -18.20
CA THR A 366 17.18 23.55 -19.50
C THR A 366 17.25 22.03 -19.33
N ALA A 367 16.75 21.28 -20.31
CA ALA A 367 16.88 19.83 -20.35
C ALA A 367 18.35 19.35 -20.32
N ALA A 368 19.28 20.18 -20.82
CA ALA A 368 20.71 19.91 -20.76
C ALA A 368 21.24 19.92 -19.32
N GLN A 369 20.75 20.83 -18.46
CA GLN A 369 21.10 20.85 -17.03
C GLN A 369 20.54 19.64 -16.29
N VAL A 370 19.33 19.19 -16.63
CA VAL A 370 18.77 17.94 -16.08
C VAL A 370 19.64 16.74 -16.50
N LYS A 371 19.94 16.63 -17.80
CA LYS A 371 20.76 15.56 -18.36
C LYS A 371 22.20 15.57 -17.83
N ASP A 372 22.74 16.75 -17.53
CA ASP A 372 24.03 16.87 -16.86
C ASP A 372 23.97 16.10 -15.53
N ARG A 373 23.01 16.42 -14.65
CA ARG A 373 22.84 15.76 -13.34
C ARG A 373 22.50 14.28 -13.45
N TRP A 374 21.62 13.90 -14.37
CA TRP A 374 21.23 12.52 -14.63
C TRP A 374 21.46 12.16 -16.10
N PRO A 375 22.63 11.58 -16.44
CA PRO A 375 22.91 11.16 -17.81
C PRO A 375 21.93 10.12 -18.36
N ARG A 376 21.30 9.36 -17.45
CA ARG A 376 20.35 8.28 -17.73
C ARG A 376 19.01 8.56 -17.04
N HIS A 377 17.91 8.28 -17.75
CA HIS A 377 16.55 8.51 -17.27
C HIS A 377 16.23 7.66 -16.02
N GLU A 378 16.68 6.41 -15.98
CA GLU A 378 16.46 5.51 -14.85
C GLU A 378 17.08 6.06 -13.56
N GLY A 379 18.19 6.79 -13.68
CA GLY A 379 18.83 7.41 -12.53
C GLY A 379 18.07 8.62 -12.01
N LEU A 380 17.45 9.41 -12.90
CA LEU A 380 16.53 10.46 -12.50
C LEU A 380 15.32 9.87 -11.78
N VAL A 381 14.70 8.80 -12.30
CA VAL A 381 13.54 8.17 -11.67
C VAL A 381 13.87 7.64 -10.26
N GLU A 382 14.99 6.93 -10.09
CA GLU A 382 15.38 6.38 -8.79
C GLU A 382 15.67 7.49 -7.77
N ASP A 383 16.39 8.55 -8.16
CA ASP A 383 16.71 9.67 -7.28
C ASP A 383 15.45 10.50 -6.96
N VAL A 384 14.52 10.68 -7.91
CA VAL A 384 13.24 11.39 -7.69
C VAL A 384 12.32 10.62 -6.74
N LEU A 385 12.23 9.30 -6.90
CA LEU A 385 11.48 8.46 -5.97
C LEU A 385 12.10 8.49 -4.58
N SER A 386 13.43 8.35 -4.49
CA SER A 386 14.15 8.40 -3.21
C SER A 386 13.98 9.76 -2.55
N TYR A 387 14.13 10.85 -3.30
CA TYR A 387 13.90 12.21 -2.83
C TYR A 387 12.46 12.43 -2.37
N SER A 388 11.47 11.97 -3.14
CA SER A 388 10.05 12.10 -2.79
C SER A 388 9.70 11.34 -1.51
N VAL A 389 10.32 10.17 -1.31
CA VAL A 389 10.20 9.35 -0.10
C VAL A 389 10.92 9.99 1.09
N SER A 390 12.11 10.55 0.91
CA SER A 390 12.86 11.21 1.99
C SER A 390 12.32 12.58 2.38
N ALA A 391 11.81 13.36 1.41
CA ALA A 391 11.09 14.59 1.67
C ALA A 391 9.89 14.33 2.61
N HIS A 392 9.25 13.16 2.47
CA HIS A 392 8.19 12.71 3.37
C HIS A 392 8.62 12.60 4.85
N GLY A 393 9.90 12.33 5.14
CA GLY A 393 10.44 12.18 6.49
C GLY A 393 10.46 13.49 7.29
N GLY A 394 10.98 14.58 6.70
CA GLY A 394 11.08 15.89 7.37
C GLY A 394 9.73 16.55 7.66
N MET A 395 8.63 15.93 7.23
CA MET A 395 7.27 16.42 7.40
C MET A 395 6.55 15.86 8.62
N TYR A 396 7.01 14.73 9.16
CA TYR A 396 6.52 14.25 10.44
C TYR A 396 6.91 15.22 11.57
N ASP A 397 8.04 15.93 11.47
CA ASP A 397 8.42 16.98 12.43
C ASP A 397 7.38 18.11 12.53
N ALA A 398 6.80 18.54 11.42
CA ALA A 398 5.80 19.62 11.39
C ALA A 398 4.42 19.16 11.91
N GLY A 399 3.96 17.97 11.49
CA GLY A 399 2.71 17.39 11.98
C GLY A 399 2.73 17.10 13.48
N PHE A 400 3.90 16.77 14.02
CA PHE A 400 4.06 16.45 15.44
C PHE A 400 4.40 17.68 16.30
N THR A 401 4.93 18.76 15.70
CA THR A 401 4.90 20.08 16.35
C THR A 401 3.47 20.50 16.67
N LEU A 402 2.51 20.17 15.79
CA LEU A 402 1.08 20.32 16.07
C LEU A 402 0.64 19.39 17.21
N GLY A 403 1.09 18.14 17.22
CA GLY A 403 0.86 17.19 18.32
C GLY A 403 1.33 17.73 19.68
N ALA A 404 2.52 18.32 19.74
CA ALA A 404 3.09 18.95 20.93
C ALA A 404 2.23 20.15 21.40
N GLN A 405 1.77 20.99 20.48
CA GLN A 405 0.85 22.10 20.78
C GLN A 405 -0.51 21.61 21.32
N VAL A 406 -1.01 20.47 20.81
CA VAL A 406 -2.28 19.91 21.31
C VAL A 406 -2.09 19.26 22.69
N THR A 407 -0.94 18.62 22.98
CA THR A 407 -0.65 18.14 24.34
C THR A 407 -0.53 19.28 25.36
N GLU A 408 -0.06 20.46 24.94
CA GLU A 408 -0.04 21.66 25.79
C GLU A 408 -1.43 22.27 26.01
N GLY A 409 -2.36 22.10 25.05
CA GLY A 409 -3.67 22.75 25.05
C GLY A 409 -4.88 21.89 25.46
N ALA A 410 -4.78 20.55 25.44
CA ALA A 410 -5.94 19.66 25.60
C ALA A 410 -5.78 18.65 26.76
N PRO A 411 -5.88 19.08 28.03
CA PRO A 411 -5.64 18.20 29.17
C PRO A 411 -6.81 17.23 29.51
N GLY A 412 -7.68 16.86 28.55
CA GLY A 412 -8.92 16.13 28.89
C GLY A 412 -9.38 14.99 27.99
N ASP A 413 -9.14 15.05 26.68
CA ASP A 413 -9.75 14.09 25.74
C ASP A 413 -8.72 13.50 24.78
N PHE A 414 -8.15 12.35 25.16
CA PHE A 414 -7.21 11.58 24.36
C PHE A 414 -7.80 11.19 22.99
N SER A 415 -9.10 10.91 22.90
CA SER A 415 -9.75 10.54 21.64
C SER A 415 -9.75 11.72 20.68
N ALA A 416 -10.16 12.90 21.14
CA ALA A 416 -10.13 14.12 20.34
C ALA A 416 -8.71 14.46 19.86
N PHE A 417 -7.71 14.29 20.73
CA PHE A 417 -6.30 14.45 20.36
C PHE A 417 -5.88 13.50 19.23
N ALA A 418 -6.15 12.20 19.38
CA ALA A 418 -5.78 11.20 18.39
C ALA A 418 -6.49 11.44 17.04
N HIS A 419 -7.76 11.84 17.07
CA HIS A 419 -8.50 12.25 15.88
C HIS A 419 -7.85 13.45 15.18
N ALA A 420 -7.44 14.49 15.92
CA ALA A 420 -6.80 15.67 15.35
C ALA A 420 -5.44 15.34 14.70
N VAL A 421 -4.59 14.56 15.38
CA VAL A 421 -3.27 14.16 14.87
C VAL A 421 -3.40 13.33 13.60
N THR A 422 -4.29 12.33 13.61
CA THR A 422 -4.48 11.44 12.46
C THR A 422 -5.19 12.13 11.29
N ALA A 423 -6.09 13.07 11.54
CA ALA A 423 -6.69 13.90 10.49
C ALA A 423 -5.64 14.79 9.82
N ALA A 424 -4.75 15.40 10.63
CA ALA A 424 -3.64 16.20 10.12
C ALA A 424 -2.69 15.35 9.27
N GLU A 425 -2.32 14.15 9.73
CA GLU A 425 -1.52 13.19 8.95
C GLU A 425 -2.20 12.84 7.64
N LEU A 426 -3.48 12.44 7.65
CA LEU A 426 -4.18 12.01 6.44
C LEU A 426 -4.37 13.14 5.43
N ALA A 427 -4.86 14.31 5.85
CA ALA A 427 -5.00 15.48 4.97
C ALA A 427 -3.69 15.76 4.25
N TRP A 428 -2.62 15.71 5.02
CA TRP A 428 -1.29 16.00 4.54
C TRP A 428 -0.72 14.93 3.60
N VAL A 429 -0.87 13.63 3.92
CA VAL A 429 -0.42 12.53 3.06
C VAL A 429 -1.17 12.58 1.73
N LEU A 430 -2.47 12.82 1.75
CA LEU A 430 -3.33 12.78 0.58
C LEU A 430 -3.15 13.97 -0.35
N ASP A 431 -2.81 15.14 0.20
CA ASP A 431 -2.55 16.34 -0.59
C ASP A 431 -1.18 16.32 -1.27
N ARG A 432 -0.34 15.31 -0.97
CA ARG A 432 1.02 15.27 -1.46
C ARG A 432 1.30 14.13 -2.45
N PRO A 433 2.01 14.45 -3.56
CA PRO A 433 2.45 13.46 -4.54
C PRO A 433 3.35 12.36 -3.96
N SER A 434 4.05 12.69 -2.86
CA SER A 434 4.97 11.78 -2.18
C SER A 434 4.29 10.49 -1.70
N ALA A 435 3.01 10.52 -1.35
CA ALA A 435 2.29 9.34 -0.89
C ALA A 435 2.16 8.28 -2.00
N LYS A 436 1.75 8.73 -3.20
CA LYS A 436 1.67 7.87 -4.38
C LYS A 436 3.05 7.41 -4.83
N ALA A 437 4.04 8.30 -4.80
CA ALA A 437 5.44 7.98 -5.12
C ALA A 437 6.01 6.92 -4.17
N ARG A 438 5.68 6.98 -2.87
CA ARG A 438 6.08 5.99 -1.86
C ARG A 438 5.48 4.61 -2.16
N LEU A 439 4.18 4.53 -2.45
CA LEU A 439 3.54 3.27 -2.83
C LEU A 439 4.14 2.65 -4.10
N LEU A 440 4.38 3.47 -5.13
CA LEU A 440 5.11 3.02 -6.32
C LEU A 440 6.52 2.59 -5.96
N GLY A 441 7.17 3.31 -5.06
CA GLY A 441 8.47 2.97 -4.51
C GLY A 441 8.50 1.55 -3.95
N SER A 442 7.54 1.20 -3.08
CA SER A 442 7.43 -0.11 -2.42
C SER A 442 7.26 -1.26 -3.42
N VAL A 443 6.63 -1.01 -4.58
CA VAL A 443 6.52 -1.99 -5.67
C VAL A 443 7.86 -2.19 -6.39
N LEU A 444 8.63 -1.12 -6.54
CA LEU A 444 9.80 -1.05 -7.40
C LEU A 444 11.12 -1.34 -6.68
N THR A 445 11.09 -1.71 -5.40
CA THR A 445 12.29 -1.98 -4.60
C THR A 445 13.09 -3.19 -5.09
N GLN A 446 12.44 -4.19 -5.72
CA GLN A 446 13.16 -5.38 -6.19
C GLN A 446 14.17 -5.00 -7.27
N GLY A 447 15.44 -5.34 -7.03
CA GLY A 447 16.55 -4.95 -7.91
C GLY A 447 16.95 -3.47 -7.81
N ARG A 448 16.39 -2.72 -6.84
CA ARG A 448 16.67 -1.29 -6.61
C ARG A 448 17.04 -1.05 -5.13
N PRO A 449 18.25 -1.48 -4.70
CA PRO A 449 18.65 -1.44 -3.30
C PRO A 449 18.65 -0.01 -2.69
N ARG A 450 18.77 1.04 -3.51
CA ARG A 450 18.79 2.42 -3.01
C ARG A 450 17.40 2.94 -2.72
N LEU A 451 16.48 2.73 -3.67
CA LEU A 451 15.06 3.01 -3.44
C LEU A 451 14.55 2.22 -2.21
N HIS A 452 14.95 0.96 -2.08
CA HIS A 452 14.67 0.16 -0.88
C HIS A 452 15.23 0.82 0.39
N ALA A 453 16.51 1.21 0.41
CA ALA A 453 17.12 1.90 1.56
C ALA A 453 16.42 3.22 1.90
N ALA A 454 16.00 4.01 0.90
CA ALA A 454 15.26 5.26 1.10
C ALA A 454 13.88 5.01 1.74
N LEU A 455 13.16 3.97 1.31
CA LEU A 455 11.88 3.57 1.90
C LEU A 455 12.03 3.08 3.35
N VAL A 456 13.04 2.25 3.61
CA VAL A 456 13.38 1.80 4.97
C VAL A 456 13.69 3.00 5.86
N ALA A 457 14.48 3.97 5.38
CA ALA A 457 14.81 5.18 6.12
C ALA A 457 13.57 6.05 6.40
N ALA A 458 12.70 6.25 5.40
CA ALA A 458 11.47 7.03 5.58
C ALA A 458 10.50 6.37 6.57
N ARG A 459 10.36 5.04 6.52
CA ARG A 459 9.57 4.27 7.51
C ARG A 459 10.16 4.34 8.90
N THR A 460 11.49 4.26 9.00
CA THR A 460 12.19 4.38 10.29
C THR A 460 11.94 5.77 10.89
N ALA A 461 12.10 6.83 10.11
CA ALA A 461 11.80 8.19 10.55
C ALA A 461 10.32 8.34 10.99
N GLN A 462 9.38 7.82 10.20
CA GLN A 462 7.97 7.84 10.57
C GLN A 462 7.70 7.08 11.88
N ARG A 463 8.30 5.90 12.04
CA ARG A 463 8.19 5.10 13.28
C ARG A 463 8.77 5.85 14.47
N ASP A 464 9.95 6.44 14.33
CA ASP A 464 10.63 7.13 15.43
C ASP A 464 9.78 8.32 15.92
N VAL A 465 9.19 9.08 14.97
CA VAL A 465 8.28 10.18 15.31
C VAL A 465 7.00 9.69 16.02
N TRP A 466 6.38 8.61 15.54
CA TRP A 466 5.26 7.98 16.26
C TRP A 466 5.67 7.49 17.65
N GLY A 467 6.88 6.96 17.80
CA GLY A 467 7.44 6.52 19.07
C GLY A 467 7.60 7.68 20.07
N ASP A 468 8.10 8.83 19.62
CA ASP A 468 8.23 10.04 20.45
C ASP A 468 6.87 10.55 20.91
N LEU A 469 5.87 10.59 20.03
CA LEU A 469 4.51 11.00 20.41
C LEU A 469 3.88 10.04 21.40
N ASN A 470 4.00 8.73 21.15
CA ASN A 470 3.48 7.73 22.06
C ASN A 470 4.09 7.90 23.46
N ARG A 471 5.41 8.11 23.55
CA ARG A 471 6.08 8.41 24.83
C ARG A 471 5.54 9.68 25.49
N ALA A 472 5.34 10.75 24.73
CA ALA A 472 4.79 12.01 25.25
C ALA A 472 3.36 11.83 25.77
N VAL A 473 2.50 11.12 25.04
CA VAL A 473 1.13 10.81 25.44
C VAL A 473 1.13 9.95 26.71
N LEU A 474 1.89 8.84 26.73
CA LEU A 474 1.99 7.97 27.90
C LEU A 474 2.42 8.76 29.14
N SER A 475 3.44 9.61 29.01
CA SER A 475 3.92 10.48 30.10
C SER A 475 2.85 11.48 30.55
N THR A 476 2.14 12.11 29.61
CA THR A 476 1.13 13.16 29.91
C THR A 476 -0.07 12.57 30.65
N PHE A 477 -0.51 11.38 30.25
CA PHE A 477 -1.69 10.72 30.84
C PHE A 477 -1.34 9.76 31.99
N GLY A 478 -0.07 9.65 32.38
CA GLY A 478 0.38 8.74 33.44
C GLY A 478 0.12 7.27 33.12
N LEU A 479 0.22 6.90 31.84
CA LEU A 479 -0.06 5.56 31.34
C LEU A 479 1.23 4.77 31.14
N SER A 480 1.16 3.46 31.36
CA SER A 480 2.25 2.53 31.10
C SER A 480 1.85 1.51 30.05
N LEU A 481 2.79 1.09 29.20
CA LEU A 481 2.57 0.00 28.26
C LEU A 481 2.51 -1.34 28.99
N ARG A 482 1.65 -2.23 28.49
CA ARG A 482 1.53 -3.60 28.95
C ARG A 482 2.74 -4.41 28.49
N ALA A 483 3.33 -5.19 29.38
CA ALA A 483 4.34 -6.17 28.97
C ALA A 483 3.74 -7.26 28.05
N PRO A 484 4.42 -7.64 26.95
CA PRO A 484 5.77 -7.25 26.53
C PRO A 484 5.81 -6.13 25.47
N ILE A 485 4.75 -5.32 25.33
CA ILE A 485 4.64 -4.29 24.29
C ILE A 485 5.63 -3.15 24.57
N THR A 486 6.48 -2.87 23.59
CA THR A 486 7.41 -1.74 23.60
C THR A 486 6.81 -0.51 22.91
N PRO A 487 7.33 0.70 23.18
CA PRO A 487 6.95 1.90 22.41
C PRO A 487 7.19 1.72 20.91
N GLU A 488 8.24 0.98 20.54
CA GLU A 488 8.59 0.65 19.18
C GLU A 488 7.53 -0.24 18.53
N ASP A 489 7.03 -1.26 19.23
CA ASP A 489 5.94 -2.12 18.73
C ASP A 489 4.68 -1.31 18.45
N GLN A 490 4.33 -0.41 19.37
CA GLN A 490 3.17 0.47 19.22
C GLN A 490 3.32 1.43 18.03
N ALA A 491 4.50 2.03 17.87
CA ALA A 491 4.79 2.90 16.74
C ALA A 491 4.73 2.14 15.41
N GLU A 492 5.33 0.95 15.33
CA GLU A 492 5.28 0.10 14.14
C GLU A 492 3.85 -0.31 13.76
N LEU A 493 3.01 -0.57 14.77
CA LEU A 493 1.59 -0.85 14.57
C LEU A 493 0.85 0.35 13.97
N LEU A 494 1.03 1.54 14.54
CA LEU A 494 0.38 2.76 14.04
C LEU A 494 0.83 3.11 12.62
N VAL A 495 2.12 2.94 12.31
CA VAL A 495 2.63 3.11 10.94
C VAL A 495 1.97 2.13 9.97
N ALA A 496 1.86 0.85 10.33
CA ALA A 496 1.21 -0.13 9.48
C ALA A 496 -0.27 0.19 9.25
N ILE A 497 -1.01 0.58 10.30
CA ILE A 497 -2.42 0.99 10.16
C ILE A 497 -2.52 2.24 9.28
N SER A 498 -1.68 3.25 9.50
CA SER A 498 -1.67 4.49 8.70
C SER A 498 -1.41 4.20 7.21
N GLU A 499 -0.36 3.44 6.89
CA GLU A 499 -0.05 3.08 5.49
C GLU A 499 -1.18 2.31 4.82
N GLY A 500 -1.81 1.39 5.55
CA GLY A 500 -2.96 0.64 5.05
C GLY A 500 -4.20 1.51 4.81
N VAL A 501 -4.49 2.44 5.72
CA VAL A 501 -5.58 3.42 5.53
C VAL A 501 -5.30 4.30 4.32
N VAL A 502 -4.06 4.78 4.14
CA VAL A 502 -3.66 5.58 2.97
C VAL A 502 -3.82 4.78 1.68
N LEU A 503 -3.36 3.51 1.65
CA LEU A 503 -3.55 2.63 0.50
C LEU A 503 -5.03 2.49 0.13
N ARG A 504 -5.91 2.34 1.13
CA ARG A 504 -7.35 2.24 0.93
C ARG A 504 -7.96 3.53 0.41
N ILE A 505 -7.61 4.69 0.97
CA ILE A 505 -8.10 5.98 0.49
C ILE A 505 -7.67 6.21 -0.96
N LEU A 506 -6.42 5.89 -1.32
CA LEU A 506 -5.96 6.02 -2.70
C LEU A 506 -6.71 5.07 -3.65
N ALA A 507 -6.98 3.85 -3.20
CA ALA A 507 -7.71 2.87 -3.99
C ALA A 507 -9.18 3.25 -4.21
N THR A 508 -9.83 3.79 -3.19
CA THR A 508 -11.30 3.90 -3.13
C THR A 508 -11.84 5.34 -3.17
N GLY A 509 -10.95 6.32 -3.05
CA GLY A 509 -11.32 7.69 -2.68
C GLY A 509 -11.51 7.84 -1.17
N GLU A 510 -11.83 9.05 -0.74
CA GLU A 510 -11.91 9.41 0.69
C GLU A 510 -13.19 8.88 1.36
N GLN A 511 -14.22 8.54 0.58
CA GLN A 511 -15.54 8.15 1.07
C GLN A 511 -15.47 6.98 2.08
N GLY A 512 -15.89 7.25 3.32
CA GLY A 512 -15.96 6.26 4.40
C GLY A 512 -14.64 6.01 5.14
N TRP A 513 -13.54 6.61 4.70
CA TRP A 513 -12.20 6.48 5.31
C TRP A 513 -11.72 7.80 5.93
N PHE A 514 -12.04 8.93 5.31
CA PHE A 514 -11.68 10.26 5.78
C PHE A 514 -12.71 11.30 5.31
N ASP A 515 -13.31 12.03 6.24
CA ASP A 515 -14.10 13.23 5.96
C ASP A 515 -13.25 14.46 6.27
N ARG A 516 -12.72 15.10 5.22
CA ARG A 516 -11.92 16.33 5.33
C ARG A 516 -12.64 17.46 6.05
N ARG A 517 -13.98 17.53 5.98
CA ARG A 517 -14.77 18.60 6.55
C ARG A 517 -14.87 18.47 8.07
N THR A 518 -15.03 17.25 8.57
CA THR A 518 -15.16 16.98 10.01
C THR A 518 -13.83 16.58 10.66
N GLY A 519 -12.83 16.18 9.86
CA GLY A 519 -11.61 15.55 10.35
C GLY A 519 -11.81 14.11 10.81
N GLU A 520 -13.02 13.56 10.67
CA GLU A 520 -13.28 12.19 11.08
C GLU A 520 -12.64 11.20 10.10
N SER A 521 -11.86 10.26 10.62
CA SER A 521 -11.21 9.24 9.82
C SER A 521 -11.26 7.88 10.49
N LEU A 522 -11.13 6.81 9.70
CA LEU A 522 -10.93 5.48 10.27
C LEU A 522 -9.64 5.42 11.07
N LEU A 523 -8.55 6.05 10.60
CA LEU A 523 -7.29 6.11 11.35
C LEU A 523 -7.49 6.77 12.72
N GLY A 524 -8.27 7.85 12.79
CA GLY A 524 -8.61 8.52 14.04
C GLY A 524 -9.48 7.68 14.98
N ARG A 525 -10.27 6.73 14.47
CA ARG A 525 -10.98 5.75 15.30
C ARG A 525 -10.08 4.60 15.75
N LEU A 526 -9.17 4.14 14.88
CA LEU A 526 -8.29 3.01 15.14
C LEU A 526 -7.09 3.36 16.01
N ALA A 527 -6.52 4.55 15.87
CA ALA A 527 -5.35 4.97 16.63
C ALA A 527 -5.61 4.97 18.15
N PRO A 528 -6.74 5.48 18.67
CA PRO A 528 -7.11 5.31 20.07
C PRO A 528 -7.20 3.85 20.50
N TRP A 529 -7.76 2.97 19.66
CA TRP A 529 -7.87 1.54 19.98
C TRP A 529 -6.49 0.88 20.00
N ALA A 530 -5.66 1.13 18.99
CA ALA A 530 -4.30 0.65 18.94
C ALA A 530 -3.49 1.16 20.16
N PHE A 531 -3.72 2.40 20.57
CA PHE A 531 -3.06 2.96 21.74
C PHE A 531 -3.53 2.30 23.04
N LEU A 532 -4.84 2.33 23.31
CA LEU A 532 -5.44 1.78 24.53
C LEU A 532 -5.22 0.26 24.65
N GLY A 533 -5.18 -0.45 23.52
CA GLY A 533 -4.88 -1.88 23.49
C GLY A 533 -3.47 -2.22 24.01
N CYS A 534 -2.55 -1.26 23.93
CA CYS A 534 -1.18 -1.40 24.40
C CYS A 534 -0.98 -1.00 25.87
N VAL A 535 -1.96 -0.37 26.52
CA VAL A 535 -1.81 0.19 27.87
C VAL A 535 -2.20 -0.83 28.94
N ASP A 536 -1.55 -0.75 30.11
CA ASP A 536 -1.88 -1.53 31.29
C ASP A 536 -2.99 -0.84 32.11
N ASP A 537 -4.15 -1.49 32.20
CA ASP A 537 -5.31 -0.99 32.95
C ASP A 537 -5.06 -0.93 34.47
N THR A 538 -4.04 -1.62 34.98
CA THR A 538 -3.77 -1.72 36.43
C THR A 538 -3.08 -0.48 37.01
N ALA A 539 -2.41 0.33 36.19
CA ALA A 539 -1.65 1.49 36.65
C ALA A 539 -2.53 2.69 37.07
N GLY A 540 -3.79 2.75 36.61
CA GLY A 540 -4.69 3.91 36.77
C GLY A 540 -5.72 3.84 37.89
N ALA A 541 -5.74 2.78 38.72
CA ALA A 541 -6.80 2.59 39.71
C ALA A 541 -6.87 3.66 40.83
N GLY A 542 -5.84 4.51 40.97
CA GLY A 542 -5.77 5.58 41.98
C GLY A 542 -6.15 7.00 41.51
N SER A 543 -6.17 7.27 40.20
CA SER A 543 -6.46 8.61 39.66
C SER A 543 -7.50 8.50 38.55
N GLY A 544 -8.67 9.13 38.75
CA GLY A 544 -9.82 9.20 37.84
C GLY A 544 -9.69 8.45 36.51
N ARG A 545 -10.38 7.30 36.41
CA ARG A 545 -10.49 6.45 35.21
C ARG A 545 -10.56 7.33 33.95
N VAL A 546 -9.52 7.29 33.12
CA VAL A 546 -9.56 7.82 31.74
C VAL A 546 -10.56 6.95 30.98
N THR A 547 -11.84 7.29 31.12
CA THR A 547 -12.87 6.71 30.27
C THR A 547 -12.76 7.42 28.93
N ALA A 548 -12.19 6.74 27.94
CA ALA A 548 -12.46 7.10 26.56
C ALA A 548 -13.97 6.94 26.39
N LYS A 549 -14.73 8.03 26.51
CA LYS A 549 -16.15 8.02 26.14
C LYS A 549 -16.17 7.87 24.62
N PRO A 550 -16.64 6.73 24.07
CA PRO A 550 -16.92 6.68 22.65
C PRO A 550 -17.98 7.75 22.37
N ARG A 551 -17.72 8.61 21.38
CA ARG A 551 -18.73 9.52 20.85
C ARG A 551 -19.73 8.77 20.00
#